data_AF-A0A1E1W198-F1
#
_entry.id   AF-A0A1E1W198-F1
#
_cell.length_a   1.000
_cell.length_b   1.000
_cell.length_c   1.000
_cell.angle_alpha   90.00
_cell.angle_beta   90.00
_cell.angle_gamma   90.00
#
_symmetry.space_group_name_H-M   'P 1'
#
loop_
_entity.id
_entity.type
_entity.pdbx_description
1 polymer ?
#
loop_
_entity_poly.entity_id
_entity_poly.type
_entity_poly.pdbx_seq_one_letter_code
_entity_poly.pdbx_strand_id
1 'polypeptide(L)'
;ELKNLSVSRGYIKGIVTRIFNFVSDENEVRKCSTEALITKRDKLLSAFKEYEAFNMKILALNSSDTENIDEVEKRYFHCVTVLNENIKKQSDCSQGTQESGSSSVICRPKLPNINIPTFSGKYSEYVAFIQNKCYS
;
A
#
# COMPACT_ATOMS: atom_id res chain seq x y z
N GLU A 1 13.19 28.14 25.24
CA GLU A 1 13.09 27.77 23.81
C GLU A 1 13.35 26.28 23.58
N LEU A 2 14.56 25.77 23.88
CA LEU A 2 14.90 24.34 23.73
C LEU A 2 13.88 23.39 24.39
N LYS A 3 13.46 23.67 25.63
CA LYS A 3 12.42 22.88 26.32
C LYS A 3 11.12 22.78 25.51
N ASN A 4 10.68 23.86 24.88
CA ASN A 4 9.46 23.86 24.08
C ASN A 4 9.63 23.01 22.82
N LEU A 5 10.79 23.09 22.16
CA LEU A 5 11.12 22.26 21.01
C LEU A 5 11.14 20.77 21.38
N SER A 6 11.74 20.39 22.50
CA SER A 6 11.76 19.00 22.98
C SER A 6 10.35 18.48 23.30
N VAL A 7 9.50 19.30 23.91
CA VAL A 7 8.09 18.94 24.17
C VAL A 7 7.33 18.75 22.85
N SER A 8 7.48 19.68 21.89
CA SER A 8 6.86 19.57 20.57
C SER A 8 7.33 18.31 19.83
N ARG A 9 8.64 18.03 19.80
CA ARG A 9 9.19 16.78 19.25
C ARG A 9 8.55 15.55 19.89
N GLY A 10 8.47 15.52 21.22
CA GLY A 10 7.85 14.41 21.96
C GLY A 10 6.39 14.19 21.58
N TYR A 11 5.61 15.26 21.44
CA TYR A 11 4.22 15.19 21.00
C TYR A 11 4.08 14.60 19.58
N ILE A 12 4.89 15.07 18.63
CA ILE A 12 4.91 14.58 17.25
C ILE A 12 5.34 13.11 17.18
N LYS A 13 6.38 12.72 17.92
CA LYS A 13 6.78 11.30 18.08
C LYS A 13 5.65 10.44 18.63
N GLY A 14 4.83 10.99 19.53
CA GLY A 14 3.60 10.36 20.01
C GLY A 14 2.58 10.12 18.90
N ILE A 15 2.45 11.01 17.92
CA ILE A 15 1.60 10.80 16.73
C ILE A 15 2.10 9.60 15.92
N VAL A 16 3.39 9.58 15.58
CA VAL A 16 4.01 8.47 14.84
C VAL A 16 3.80 7.15 15.57
N THR A 17 4.00 7.12 16.89
CA THR A 17 3.82 5.92 17.72
C THR A 17 2.37 5.43 17.75
N ARG A 18 1.38 6.34 17.84
CA ARG A 18 -0.04 5.94 17.79
C ARG A 18 -0.41 5.35 16.44
N ILE A 19 0.09 5.90 15.35
CA ILE A 19 -0.15 5.37 14.00
C ILE A 19 0.56 4.02 13.84
N PHE A 20 1.78 3.89 14.38
CA PHE A 20 2.51 2.62 14.42
C PHE A 20 1.73 1.52 15.14
N ASN A 21 1.20 1.81 16.33
CA ASN A 21 0.38 0.86 17.06
C ASN A 21 -0.89 0.49 16.29
N PHE A 22 -1.51 1.45 15.60
CA PHE A 22 -2.66 1.19 14.74
C PHE A 22 -2.31 0.25 13.57
N VAL A 23 -1.22 0.48 12.85
CA VAL A 23 -0.84 -0.37 11.70
C VAL A 23 -0.33 -1.75 12.12
N SER A 24 0.12 -1.88 13.37
CA SER A 24 0.58 -3.16 13.94
C SER A 24 -0.58 -4.13 14.21
N ASP A 25 -1.82 -3.64 14.29
CA ASP A 25 -3.02 -4.46 14.39
C ASP A 25 -3.68 -4.60 13.01
N GLU A 26 -3.45 -5.74 12.35
CA GLU A 26 -4.02 -6.02 11.03
C GLU A 26 -5.56 -5.95 11.00
N ASN A 27 -6.23 -6.28 12.11
CA ASN A 27 -7.68 -6.26 12.17
C ASN A 27 -8.22 -4.82 12.20
N GLU A 28 -7.55 -3.93 12.92
CA GLU A 28 -7.88 -2.50 12.94
C GLU A 28 -7.68 -1.87 11.56
N VAL A 29 -6.58 -2.19 10.88
CA VAL A 29 -6.30 -1.70 9.52
C VAL A 29 -7.36 -2.21 8.53
N ARG A 30 -7.70 -3.50 8.57
CA ARG A 30 -8.66 -4.11 7.64
C ARG A 30 -10.09 -3.55 7.78
N LYS A 31 -10.51 -3.21 9.00
CA LYS A 31 -11.83 -2.62 9.28
C LYS A 31 -11.90 -1.13 8.96
N CYS A 32 -10.76 -0.47 8.76
CA CYS A 32 -10.69 0.96 8.51
C CYS A 32 -11.07 1.27 7.05
N SER A 33 -11.86 2.32 6.83
CA SER A 33 -12.21 2.76 5.47
C SER A 33 -10.98 3.32 4.73
N THR A 34 -11.03 3.30 3.40
CA THR A 34 -9.95 3.82 2.57
C THR A 34 -9.66 5.30 2.88
N GLU A 35 -10.70 6.12 3.07
CA GLU A 35 -10.57 7.55 3.40
C GLU A 35 -9.90 7.75 4.76
N ALA A 36 -10.21 6.91 5.75
CA ALA A 36 -9.60 6.98 7.06
C ALA A 36 -8.13 6.55 7.01
N LEU A 37 -7.78 5.55 6.19
CA LEU A 37 -6.39 5.16 5.95
C LEU A 37 -5.60 6.28 5.26
N ILE A 38 -6.16 6.93 4.25
CA ILE A 38 -5.58 8.10 3.58
C ILE A 38 -5.35 9.24 4.58
N THR A 39 -6.36 9.56 5.40
CA THR A 39 -6.26 10.61 6.42
C THR A 39 -5.14 10.33 7.42
N LYS A 40 -5.00 9.07 7.86
CA LYS A 40 -3.91 8.66 8.77
C LYS A 40 -2.54 8.78 8.08
N ARG A 41 -2.43 8.39 6.81
CA ARG A 41 -1.20 8.54 6.02
C ARG A 41 -0.80 10.00 5.89
N ASP A 42 -1.72 10.88 5.53
CA ASP A 42 -1.41 12.30 5.31
C ASP A 42 -1.00 12.98 6.63
N LYS A 43 -1.67 12.62 7.74
CA LYS A 43 -1.27 13.05 9.08
C LYS A 43 0.13 12.54 9.45
N LEU A 44 0.46 11.30 9.12
CA LEU A 44 1.79 10.73 9.35
C LEU A 44 2.87 11.47 8.57
N LEU A 45 2.63 11.78 7.29
CA LEU A 45 3.58 12.52 6.44
C LEU A 45 3.85 13.92 7.01
N SER A 46 2.79 14.65 7.40
CA SER A 46 2.93 15.97 8.02
C SER A 46 3.69 15.90 9.34
N ALA A 47 3.33 14.94 10.20
CA ALA A 47 3.99 14.75 11.50
C ALA A 47 5.48 14.42 11.33
N PHE A 48 5.85 13.53 10.41
CA PHE A 48 7.25 13.18 10.21
C PHE A 48 8.09 14.36 9.71
N LYS A 49 7.56 15.16 8.78
CA LYS A 49 8.21 16.39 8.32
C LYS A 49 8.45 17.39 9.46
N GLU A 50 7.47 17.55 10.35
CA GLU A 50 7.62 18.40 11.54
C GLU A 50 8.65 17.83 12.53
N TYR A 51 8.67 16.51 12.71
CA TYR A 51 9.65 15.83 13.55
C TYR A 51 11.08 16.11 13.09
N GLU A 52 11.36 15.96 11.79
CA GLU A 52 12.66 16.30 11.20
C GLU A 52 13.04 17.77 11.43
N ALA A 53 12.10 18.68 11.24
CA ALA A 53 12.32 20.10 11.48
C ALA A 53 12.66 20.41 12.95
N PHE A 54 12.00 19.74 13.90
CA PHE A 54 12.34 19.87 15.32
C PHE A 54 13.70 19.26 15.65
N ASN A 55 14.04 18.10 15.08
CA ASN A 55 15.35 17.47 15.28
C ASN A 55 16.48 18.40 14.83
N MET A 56 16.37 19.00 13.65
CA MET A 56 17.37 19.95 13.15
C MET A 56 17.52 21.17 14.06
N LYS A 57 16.40 21.75 14.53
CA LYS A 57 16.44 22.90 15.45
C LYS A 57 17.03 22.54 16.82
N ILE A 58 16.69 21.37 17.34
CA ILE A 58 17.22 20.90 18.63
C ILE A 58 18.71 20.62 18.51
N LEU A 59 19.16 19.93 17.47
CA LEU A 59 20.57 19.61 17.24
C LEU A 59 21.41 20.89 17.10
N ALA A 60 20.87 21.93 16.44
CA ALA A 60 21.54 23.23 16.34
C ALA A 60 21.71 23.94 17.69
N LEU A 61 20.81 23.70 18.65
CA LEU A 61 20.83 24.31 19.98
C LEU A 61 21.48 23.41 21.05
N ASN A 62 21.54 22.10 20.82
CA ASN A 62 22.07 21.09 21.71
C ASN A 62 22.67 19.94 20.89
N SER A 63 23.99 20.01 20.68
CA SER A 63 24.74 18.98 19.94
C SER A 63 24.84 17.64 20.68
N SER A 64 24.53 17.60 21.97
CA SER A 64 24.52 16.40 22.80
C SER A 64 23.14 15.76 22.91
N ASP A 65 22.18 16.13 22.05
CA ASP A 65 20.86 15.50 22.02
C ASP A 65 20.97 14.01 21.67
N THR A 66 20.27 13.17 22.43
CA THR A 66 20.36 11.70 22.34
C THR A 66 19.10 11.08 21.74
N GLU A 67 18.37 11.82 20.92
CA GLU A 67 17.15 11.31 20.28
C GLU A 67 17.48 10.15 19.33
N ASN A 68 16.72 9.05 19.45
CA ASN A 68 16.85 7.91 18.55
C ASN A 68 16.03 8.16 17.27
N ILE A 69 16.62 8.90 16.34
CA ILE A 69 15.98 9.27 15.06
C ILE A 69 15.71 8.02 14.22
N ASP A 70 16.67 7.11 14.14
CA ASP A 70 16.59 5.86 13.37
C ASP A 70 15.38 5.01 13.75
N GLU A 71 15.06 4.91 15.05
CA GLU A 71 13.90 4.14 15.50
C GLU A 71 12.59 4.78 15.04
N VAL A 72 12.47 6.10 15.14
CA VAL A 72 11.27 6.82 14.71
C VAL A 72 11.11 6.75 13.18
N GLU A 73 12.21 6.83 12.45
CA GLU A 73 12.24 6.69 10.99
C GLU A 73 11.82 5.29 10.53
N LYS A 74 12.35 4.23 11.16
CA LYS A 74 11.93 2.84 10.88
C LYS A 74 10.43 2.65 11.09
N ARG A 75 9.87 3.20 12.17
CA ARG A 75 8.42 3.16 12.42
C ARG A 75 7.65 3.92 11.35
N TYR A 76 8.13 5.09 10.94
CA TYR A 76 7.52 5.87 9.87
C TYR A 76 7.45 5.08 8.55
N PHE A 77 8.57 4.53 8.08
CA PHE A 77 8.59 3.77 6.82
C PHE A 77 7.70 2.52 6.86
N HIS A 78 7.68 1.82 8.00
CA HIS A 78 6.78 0.70 8.20
C HIS A 78 5.31 1.12 8.05
N CYS A 79 4.91 2.19 8.75
CA CYS A 79 3.55 2.71 8.66
C CYS A 79 3.16 3.13 7.24
N VAL A 80 4.03 3.87 6.53
CA VAL A 80 3.75 4.31 5.16
C VAL A 80 3.55 3.11 4.23
N THR A 81 4.37 2.08 4.36
CA THR A 81 4.27 0.84 3.57
C THR A 81 2.94 0.15 3.81
N VAL A 82 2.59 -0.12 5.07
CA VAL A 82 1.35 -0.82 5.44
C VAL A 82 0.12 -0.02 4.99
N LEU A 83 0.11 1.29 5.20
CA LEU A 83 -1.02 2.15 4.80
C LEU A 83 -1.21 2.13 3.28
N ASN A 84 -0.13 2.32 2.51
CA ASN A 84 -0.22 2.35 1.04
C ASN A 84 -0.67 1.02 0.45
N GLU A 85 -0.17 -0.11 0.98
CA GLU A 85 -0.62 -1.42 0.55
C GLU A 85 -2.11 -1.65 0.80
N ASN A 86 -2.62 -1.26 1.97
CA ASN A 86 -4.03 -1.45 2.32
C ASN A 86 -4.95 -0.50 1.55
N ILE A 87 -4.53 0.74 1.30
CA ILE A 87 -5.25 1.67 0.43
C ILE A 87 -5.39 1.09 -0.98
N LYS A 88 -4.31 0.55 -1.55
CA LYS A 88 -4.33 -0.07 -2.88
C LYS A 88 -5.20 -1.33 -2.92
N LYS A 89 -5.09 -2.21 -1.91
CA LYS A 89 -5.92 -3.43 -1.82
C LYS A 89 -7.42 -3.10 -1.80
N GLN A 90 -7.83 -2.04 -1.09
CA GLN A 90 -9.23 -1.63 -1.02
C GLN A 90 -9.74 -0.99 -2.33
N SER A 91 -8.90 -0.23 -3.04
CA SER A 91 -9.28 0.32 -4.35
C SER A 91 -9.50 -0.77 -5.40
N ASP A 92 -8.66 -1.81 -5.39
CA ASP A 92 -8.73 -2.92 -6.34
C ASP A 92 -9.98 -3.80 -6.12
N CYS A 93 -10.42 -3.97 -4.85
CA CYS A 93 -11.65 -4.70 -4.53
C CYS A 93 -12.95 -3.95 -4.89
N SER A 94 -12.92 -2.61 -4.90
CA SER A 94 -14.12 -1.79 -5.09
C SER A 94 -14.57 -1.69 -6.55
N GLN A 95 -13.75 -2.15 -7.51
CA GLN A 95 -14.09 -2.16 -8.94
C GLN A 95 -14.82 -3.41 -9.42
N GLY A 96 -15.12 -4.37 -8.53
CA GLY A 96 -15.74 -5.64 -8.91
C GLY A 96 -16.92 -6.03 -8.04
N THR A 97 -18.05 -5.30 -8.06
CA THR A 97 -19.33 -5.85 -7.58
C THR A 97 -20.53 -5.16 -8.25
N GLN A 98 -21.13 -5.83 -9.25
CA GLN A 98 -22.56 -5.79 -9.50
C GLN A 98 -23.14 -7.19 -9.18
N GLU A 99 -24.19 -7.15 -8.34
CA GLU A 99 -25.26 -8.13 -8.14
C GLU A 99 -25.08 -9.37 -7.22
N SER A 100 -25.76 -9.24 -6.06
CA SER A 100 -26.68 -10.19 -5.39
C SER A 100 -26.23 -11.59 -4.98
N GLY A 101 -26.34 -11.84 -3.66
CA GLY A 101 -26.78 -13.13 -3.12
C GLY A 101 -25.80 -13.81 -2.16
N SER A 102 -26.17 -13.79 -0.88
CA SER A 102 -25.83 -14.71 0.22
C SER A 102 -24.80 -15.85 0.00
N SER A 103 -23.96 -15.99 1.02
CA SER A 103 -23.21 -17.17 1.45
C SER A 103 -21.71 -17.19 1.12
N SER A 104 -20.96 -17.26 2.22
CA SER A 104 -19.52 -17.34 2.35
C SER A 104 -18.92 -18.54 1.60
N VAL A 105 -18.34 -18.30 0.42
CA VAL A 105 -17.19 -19.05 -0.12
C VAL A 105 -16.40 -18.07 -0.99
N ILE A 106 -15.11 -17.86 -0.68
CA ILE A 106 -14.20 -17.20 -1.62
C ILE A 106 -14.02 -18.14 -2.82
N CYS A 107 -14.92 -18.02 -3.80
CA CYS A 107 -14.85 -18.75 -5.05
C CYS A 107 -13.90 -17.98 -5.98
N ARG A 108 -12.64 -18.41 -6.05
CA ARG A 108 -11.76 -17.98 -7.15
C ARG A 108 -12.44 -18.45 -8.45
N PRO A 109 -12.74 -17.57 -9.42
CA PRO A 109 -13.28 -18.02 -10.69
C PRO A 109 -12.23 -18.91 -11.35
N LYS A 110 -12.47 -20.22 -11.32
CA LYS A 110 -11.72 -21.17 -12.16
C LYS A 110 -12.13 -20.84 -13.58
N LEU A 111 -11.15 -20.43 -14.39
CA LEU A 111 -11.35 -20.35 -15.82
C LEU A 111 -11.87 -21.72 -16.31
N PRO A 112 -12.89 -21.76 -17.17
CA PRO A 112 -13.35 -23.01 -17.74
C PRO A 112 -12.18 -23.70 -18.44
N ASN A 113 -12.08 -25.01 -18.26
CA ASN A 113 -11.01 -25.79 -18.88
C ASN A 113 -11.19 -25.71 -20.40
N ILE A 114 -10.28 -25.03 -21.08
CA ILE A 114 -10.32 -24.91 -22.54
C ILE A 114 -9.85 -26.26 -23.09
N ASN A 115 -10.78 -27.07 -23.59
CA ASN A 115 -10.45 -28.21 -24.43
C ASN A 115 -9.99 -27.67 -25.79
N ILE A 116 -8.69 -27.46 -25.94
CA ILE A 116 -8.10 -27.18 -27.25
C ILE A 116 -8.09 -28.52 -28.00
N PRO A 117 -8.85 -28.68 -29.08
CA PRO A 117 -8.79 -29.89 -29.87
C PRO A 117 -7.37 -30.05 -30.42
N THR A 118 -6.80 -31.25 -30.28
CA THR A 118 -5.54 -31.56 -30.93
C THR A 118 -5.75 -31.47 -32.44
N PHE A 119 -4.93 -30.66 -33.10
CA PHE A 119 -4.97 -30.49 -34.55
C PHE A 119 -4.81 -31.85 -35.24
N SER A 120 -5.86 -32.30 -35.94
CA SER A 120 -5.90 -33.58 -36.67
C SER A 120 -5.80 -33.41 -38.19
N GLY A 121 -5.67 -32.17 -38.68
CA GLY A 121 -5.52 -31.87 -40.10
C GLY A 121 -4.12 -32.20 -40.61
N LYS A 122 -4.00 -32.48 -41.91
CA LYS A 122 -2.69 -32.54 -42.58
C LYS A 122 -2.25 -31.14 -42.97
N TYR A 123 -0.98 -30.82 -42.76
CA TYR A 123 -0.42 -29.49 -43.10
C TYR A 123 -0.66 -29.06 -44.56
N SER A 124 -0.76 -30.04 -45.47
CA SER A 124 -1.10 -29.86 -46.89
C SER A 124 -2.47 -29.18 -47.14
N GLU A 125 -3.39 -29.24 -46.17
CA GLU A 125 -4.73 -28.64 -46.28
C GLU A 125 -4.74 -27.13 -45.93
N TYR A 126 -3.67 -26.62 -45.31
CA TYR A 126 -3.54 -25.22 -44.89
C TYR A 126 -2.72 -24.34 -45.84
N VAL A 127 -2.08 -24.94 -46.85
CA VAL A 127 -1.15 -24.24 -47.76
C VAL A 127 -1.86 -23.15 -48.58
N ALA A 128 -3.15 -23.36 -48.90
CA ALA A 128 -3.97 -22.40 -49.65
C ALA A 128 -4.17 -21.06 -48.92
N PHE A 129 -4.07 -21.04 -47.58
CA PHE A 129 -4.23 -19.80 -46.79
C PHE A 129 -2.94 -18.97 -46.73
N ILE A 130 -1.77 -19.63 -46.77
CA ILE A 130 -0.47 -18.97 -46.64
C ILE A 130 0.02 -18.39 -47.98
N GLN A 131 -0.33 -19.03 -49.10
CA GLN A 131 0.16 -18.62 -50.43
C GLN A 131 -0.58 -17.42 -51.06
N ASN A 132 -1.74 -17.01 -50.54
CA ASN A 132 -2.51 -15.88 -51.10
C ASN A 132 -2.08 -14.49 -50.60
N LYS A 133 -0.95 -14.37 -49.88
CA LYS A 133 -0.43 -13.08 -49.37
C LYS A 133 0.89 -12.63 -49.98
N CYS A 134 1.43 -13.35 -50.97
CA CYS A 134 2.67 -12.98 -51.66
C CYS A 134 2.49 -12.96 -53.19
N TYR A 135 1.65 -12.04 -53.68
CA TYR A 135 1.80 -11.49 -55.03
C TYR A 135 1.52 -9.98 -54.97
N SER A 136 2.61 -9.22 -54.74
CA SER A 136 2.92 -7.92 -55.34
C SER A 136 4.37 -7.61 -55.02
#